data_AF-A0A399NSK5-F1
#
_entry.id   AF-A0A399NSK5-F1
#
_cell.length_a   1.000
_cell.length_b   1.000
_cell.length_c   1.000
_cell.angle_alpha   90.00
_cell.angle_beta   90.00
_cell.angle_gamma   90.00
#
_symmetry.space_group_name_H-M   'P 1'
#
loop_
_entity.id
_entity.type
_entity.pdbx_description
1 polymer ?
#
loop_
_entity_poly.entity_id
_entity_poly.type
_entity_poly.pdbx_seq_one_letter_code
_entity_poly.pdbx_strand_id
1 'polypeptide(L)'
;PFAEGIAAFRARVDLRGPAAALGRASAAPPATLSVSRSASRTGGHGVPVPGDPGQVIHSGFVAAASYLAPRPDAGWAEAATRIQVLGKGLLNLHLTLVPLLCQALDAPTADVLHVHHHLRVEGRSPREAAAAGITASALVERHGPTAVRWG
;
A
#
# COMPACT_ATOMS: atom_id res chain seq x y z
N PRO A 1 -2.62 -22.75 -4.61
CA PRO A 1 -3.75 -21.91 -4.12
C PRO A 1 -3.46 -20.40 -4.12
N PHE A 2 -2.46 -19.91 -3.36
CA PHE A 2 -2.23 -18.46 -3.25
C PHE A 2 -1.68 -17.81 -4.53
N ALA A 3 -0.72 -18.45 -5.20
CA ALA A 3 -0.16 -17.92 -6.46
C ALA A 3 -1.25 -17.78 -7.54
N GLU A 4 -2.14 -18.77 -7.64
CA GLU A 4 -3.28 -18.77 -8.55
C GLU A 4 -4.31 -17.69 -8.18
N GLY A 5 -4.65 -17.56 -6.90
CA GLY A 5 -5.58 -16.51 -6.44
C GLY A 5 -5.04 -15.10 -6.67
N ILE A 6 -3.73 -14.88 -6.44
CA ILE A 6 -3.06 -13.62 -6.77
C ILE A 6 -3.08 -13.37 -8.29
N ALA A 7 -2.80 -14.38 -9.11
CA ALA A 7 -2.86 -14.25 -10.56
C ALA A 7 -4.28 -13.91 -11.05
N ALA A 8 -5.30 -14.59 -10.51
CA ALA A 8 -6.70 -14.32 -10.81
C ALA A 8 -7.14 -12.92 -10.37
N PHE A 9 -6.70 -12.45 -9.21
CA PHE A 9 -6.88 -11.06 -8.78
C PHE A 9 -6.25 -10.07 -9.76
N ARG A 10 -4.98 -10.28 -10.12
CA ARG A 10 -4.24 -9.40 -11.04
C ARG A 10 -4.84 -9.34 -12.43
N ALA A 11 -5.49 -10.42 -12.88
CA ALA A 11 -6.19 -10.47 -14.17
C ALA A 11 -7.51 -9.68 -14.19
N ARG A 12 -8.17 -9.53 -13.03
CA ARG A 12 -9.49 -8.88 -12.90
C ARG A 12 -9.40 -7.42 -12.47
N VAL A 13 -8.45 -7.07 -11.61
CA VAL A 13 -8.40 -5.74 -10.99
C VAL A 13 -8.14 -4.65 -12.04
N ASP A 14 -8.90 -3.57 -11.98
CA ASP A 14 -8.77 -2.46 -12.91
C ASP A 14 -7.63 -1.52 -12.47
N LEU A 15 -6.57 -1.43 -13.28
CA LEU A 15 -5.42 -0.58 -13.04
C LEU A 15 -5.59 0.77 -13.76
N ARG A 16 -5.83 1.82 -12.96
CA ARG A 16 -6.04 3.20 -13.43
C ARG A 16 -4.93 4.13 -12.97
N GLY A 17 -4.89 5.31 -13.58
CA GLY A 17 -3.96 6.38 -13.21
C GLY A 17 -2.67 6.40 -14.03
N PRO A 18 -1.86 7.47 -13.89
CA PRO A 18 -0.73 7.73 -14.76
C PRO A 18 0.38 6.67 -14.67
N ALA A 19 0.46 5.96 -13.54
CA ALA A 19 1.47 4.92 -13.32
C ALA A 19 0.94 3.49 -13.51
N ALA A 20 -0.29 3.31 -14.02
CA ALA A 20 -0.94 1.99 -14.13
C ALA A 20 -0.15 0.97 -14.96
N ALA A 21 0.56 1.44 -16.00
CA ALA A 21 1.38 0.58 -16.84
C ALA A 21 2.47 -0.17 -16.06
N LEU A 22 3.00 0.43 -14.97
CA LEU A 22 3.97 -0.23 -14.09
C LEU A 22 3.35 -1.39 -13.31
N GLY A 23 2.08 -1.27 -12.93
CA GLY A 23 1.34 -2.37 -12.30
C GLY A 23 1.14 -3.55 -13.26
N ARG A 24 0.78 -3.25 -14.52
CA ARG A 24 0.65 -4.27 -15.58
C ARG A 24 1.98 -4.99 -15.86
N ALA A 25 3.08 -4.23 -15.86
CA ALA A 25 4.43 -4.75 -16.07
C ALA A 25 5.08 -5.38 -14.81
N SER A 26 4.39 -5.41 -13.67
CA SER A 26 4.98 -5.95 -12.43
C SER A 26 5.28 -7.44 -12.59
N ALA A 27 6.43 -7.88 -12.06
CA ALA A 27 6.83 -9.28 -12.11
C ALA A 27 5.81 -10.22 -11.44
N ALA A 28 5.84 -11.49 -11.79
CA ALA A 28 5.05 -12.51 -11.09
C ALA A 28 5.43 -12.54 -9.59
N PRO A 29 4.46 -12.81 -8.68
CA PRO A 29 4.77 -12.95 -7.27
C PRO A 29 5.74 -14.12 -7.04
N PRO A 30 6.64 -14.03 -6.07
CA PRO A 30 7.58 -15.11 -5.77
C PRO A 30 6.83 -16.34 -5.22
N ALA A 31 7.42 -17.53 -5.39
CA ALA A 31 6.86 -18.78 -4.89
C ALA A 31 6.78 -18.83 -3.34
N THR A 32 7.69 -18.13 -2.66
CA THR A 32 7.72 -18.01 -1.21
C THR A 32 7.96 -16.56 -0.79
N LEU A 33 7.40 -16.19 0.37
CA LEU A 33 7.55 -14.87 0.97
C LEU A 33 7.95 -15.03 2.43
N SER A 34 8.91 -14.23 2.85
CA SER A 34 9.26 -14.14 4.27
C SER A 34 8.27 -13.22 4.98
N VAL A 35 7.61 -13.76 6.02
CA VAL A 35 6.57 -13.06 6.80
C VAL A 35 7.06 -12.56 8.16
N SER A 36 8.28 -12.92 8.57
CA SER A 36 8.92 -12.45 9.80
C SER A 36 10.43 -12.23 9.59
N ARG A 37 11.10 -11.59 10.56
CA ARG A 37 12.55 -11.44 10.63
C ARG A 37 12.99 -11.55 12.09
N SER A 38 14.27 -11.85 12.32
CA SER A 38 14.86 -11.80 13.67
C SER A 38 14.60 -10.45 14.33
N ALA A 39 14.12 -10.46 15.58
CA ALA A 39 13.91 -9.26 16.39
C ALA A 39 15.23 -8.48 16.59
N SER A 40 16.37 -9.15 16.64
CA SER A 40 17.68 -8.50 16.76
C SER A 40 17.98 -7.57 15.57
N ARG A 41 17.46 -7.87 14.37
CA ARG A 41 17.69 -7.07 13.16
C ARG A 41 17.00 -5.70 13.22
N THR A 42 15.95 -5.58 14.02
CA THR A 42 15.19 -4.33 14.19
C THR A 42 15.41 -3.71 15.56
N GLY A 43 16.37 -4.22 16.35
CA GLY A 43 16.55 -3.81 17.75
C GLY A 43 15.28 -4.00 18.57
N GLY A 44 14.52 -5.06 18.31
CA GLY A 44 13.24 -5.35 18.97
C GLY A 44 12.04 -4.53 18.47
N HIS A 45 12.21 -3.58 17.54
CA HIS A 45 11.11 -2.77 17.04
C HIS A 45 10.24 -3.54 16.03
N GLY A 46 8.96 -3.71 16.33
CA GLY A 46 7.99 -4.36 15.45
C GLY A 46 6.86 -5.03 16.24
N VAL A 47 5.96 -5.71 15.51
CA VAL A 47 4.93 -6.55 16.13
C VAL A 47 5.55 -7.94 16.36
N PRO A 48 5.57 -8.48 17.59
CA PRO A 48 6.14 -9.80 17.85
C PRO A 48 5.32 -10.90 17.16
N VAL A 49 5.97 -11.96 16.72
CA VAL A 49 5.26 -13.17 16.25
C VAL A 49 4.61 -13.85 17.46
N PRO A 50 3.31 -14.19 17.42
CA PRO A 50 2.67 -14.90 18.51
C PRO A 50 3.40 -16.22 18.82
N GLY A 51 3.81 -16.39 20.08
CA GLY A 51 4.55 -17.58 20.53
C GLY A 51 6.06 -17.59 20.23
N ASP A 52 6.59 -16.59 19.52
CA ASP A 52 8.03 -16.48 19.21
C ASP A 52 8.52 -15.02 19.36
N PRO A 53 8.95 -14.60 20.56
CA PRO A 53 9.46 -13.24 20.79
C PRO A 53 10.82 -12.99 20.11
N GLY A 54 11.51 -14.03 19.61
CA GLY A 54 12.74 -13.90 18.84
C GLY A 54 12.50 -13.37 17.42
N GLN A 55 11.25 -13.29 16.98
CA GLN A 55 10.86 -12.84 15.66
C GLN A 55 9.89 -11.65 15.74
N VAL A 56 10.02 -10.74 14.77
CA VAL A 56 9.02 -9.69 14.51
C VAL A 56 8.37 -9.93 13.16
N ILE A 57 7.07 -9.66 13.07
CA ILE A 57 6.29 -9.72 11.83
C ILE A 57 6.86 -8.71 10.83
N HIS A 58 7.00 -9.13 9.57
CA HIS A 58 7.50 -8.28 8.50
C HIS A 58 6.59 -7.06 8.33
N SER A 59 7.16 -5.85 8.28
CA SER A 59 6.38 -4.60 8.23
C SER A 59 5.44 -4.52 7.01
N GLY A 60 5.82 -5.11 5.87
CA GLY A 60 4.92 -5.21 4.71
C GLY A 60 3.66 -6.05 4.98
N PHE A 61 3.75 -7.06 5.85
CA PHE A 61 2.60 -7.89 6.24
C PHE A 61 1.70 -7.13 7.23
N VAL A 62 2.31 -6.41 8.19
CA VAL A 62 1.59 -5.50 9.09
C VAL A 62 0.87 -4.40 8.30
N ALA A 63 1.54 -3.80 7.31
CA ALA A 63 0.96 -2.79 6.44
C ALA A 63 -0.14 -3.35 5.53
N ALA A 64 -0.03 -4.60 5.07
CA ALA A 64 -1.10 -5.23 4.30
C ALA A 64 -2.35 -5.48 5.17
N ALA A 65 -2.15 -5.89 6.42
CA ALA A 65 -3.23 -6.15 7.37
C ALA A 65 -4.03 -4.88 7.73
N SER A 66 -3.42 -3.69 7.70
CA SER A 66 -4.15 -2.45 8.00
C SER A 66 -5.21 -2.09 6.95
N TYR A 67 -5.11 -2.62 5.72
CA TYR A 67 -6.17 -2.50 4.71
C TYR A 67 -7.38 -3.40 4.98
N LEU A 68 -7.22 -4.39 5.85
CA LEU A 68 -8.26 -5.37 6.21
C LEU A 68 -8.78 -5.17 7.64
N ALA A 69 -8.09 -4.34 8.43
CA ALA A 69 -8.50 -4.04 9.78
C ALA A 69 -9.91 -3.43 9.78
N PRO A 70 -10.82 -3.90 10.65
CA PRO A 70 -12.16 -3.34 10.76
C PRO A 70 -12.08 -1.84 10.98
N ARG A 71 -12.62 -1.05 10.04
CA ARG A 71 -12.73 0.40 10.23
C ARG A 71 -14.14 0.71 10.77
N PRO A 72 -14.28 1.70 11.67
CA PRO A 72 -15.58 2.05 12.25
C PRO A 72 -16.61 2.57 11.22
N ASP A 73 -16.17 2.91 10.00
CA ASP A 73 -16.99 3.29 8.84
C ASP A 73 -17.22 2.10 7.86
N ALA A 74 -17.22 0.86 8.37
CA ALA A 74 -17.21 -0.43 7.66
C ALA A 74 -18.27 -0.57 6.55
N GLY A 75 -17.95 -0.06 5.37
CA GLY A 75 -18.64 -0.36 4.12
C GLY A 75 -17.74 -1.05 3.10
N TRP A 76 -16.54 -1.54 3.46
CA TRP A 76 -15.63 -2.15 2.46
C TRP A 76 -16.20 -3.44 1.88
N ALA A 77 -16.77 -4.31 2.74
CA ALA A 77 -17.35 -5.55 2.27
C ALA A 77 -18.63 -5.30 1.46
N GLU A 78 -19.38 -4.27 1.84
CA GLU A 78 -20.66 -3.86 1.29
C GLU A 78 -20.54 -2.87 0.12
N ALA A 79 -19.33 -2.36 -0.15
CA ALA A 79 -19.10 -1.36 -1.17
C ALA A 79 -19.45 -1.90 -2.56
N ALA A 80 -20.20 -1.11 -3.32
CA ALA A 80 -20.46 -1.37 -4.74
C ALA A 80 -19.16 -1.36 -5.58
N THR A 81 -18.15 -0.60 -5.16
CA THR A 81 -16.82 -0.60 -5.79
C THR A 81 -15.74 -0.31 -4.74
N ARG A 82 -14.73 -1.18 -4.70
CA ARG A 82 -13.61 -1.13 -3.77
C ARG A 82 -12.38 -0.52 -4.45
N ILE A 83 -12.07 0.72 -4.12
CA ILE A 83 -10.98 1.47 -4.75
C ILE A 83 -9.82 1.64 -3.77
N GLN A 84 -8.61 1.28 -4.18
CA GLN A 84 -7.39 1.65 -3.46
C GLN A 84 -6.58 2.65 -4.29
N VAL A 85 -6.13 3.73 -3.65
CA VAL A 85 -5.25 4.73 -4.27
C VAL A 85 -3.85 4.55 -3.69
N LEU A 86 -2.85 4.45 -4.55
CA LEU A 86 -1.49 4.12 -4.14
C LEU A 86 -0.43 4.75 -5.05
N GLY A 87 0.74 5.02 -4.47
CA GLY A 87 1.91 5.39 -5.24
C GLY A 87 2.55 4.16 -5.88
N LYS A 88 3.20 4.35 -7.03
CA LYS A 88 3.90 3.27 -7.76
C LYS A 88 4.89 2.44 -6.93
N GLY A 89 5.46 3.03 -5.87
CA GLY A 89 6.38 2.34 -4.96
C GLY A 89 5.72 1.26 -4.09
N LEU A 90 4.39 1.22 -4.02
CA LEU A 90 3.63 0.24 -3.22
C LEU A 90 2.97 -0.84 -4.08
N LEU A 91 3.28 -0.93 -5.38
CA LEU A 91 2.67 -1.93 -6.28
C LEU A 91 2.81 -3.36 -5.75
N ASN A 92 3.98 -3.77 -5.25
CA ASN A 92 4.16 -5.11 -4.68
C ASN A 92 3.29 -5.37 -3.43
N LEU A 93 3.01 -4.33 -2.62
CA LEU A 93 2.14 -4.47 -1.47
C LEU A 93 0.71 -4.79 -1.92
N HIS A 94 0.18 -4.01 -2.88
CA HIS A 94 -1.22 -4.09 -3.29
C HIS A 94 -1.51 -5.15 -4.37
N LEU A 95 -0.51 -5.55 -5.16
CA LEU A 95 -0.66 -6.62 -6.16
C LEU A 95 -0.32 -8.02 -5.62
N THR A 96 0.26 -8.12 -4.42
CA THR A 96 0.70 -9.39 -3.85
C THR A 96 0.24 -9.58 -2.40
N LEU A 97 0.69 -8.74 -1.46
CA LEU A 97 0.48 -9.01 -0.03
C LEU A 97 -0.96 -8.76 0.42
N VAL A 98 -1.57 -7.65 -0.01
CA VAL A 98 -2.98 -7.34 0.29
C VAL A 98 -3.92 -8.43 -0.24
N PRO A 99 -3.90 -8.80 -1.55
CA PRO A 99 -4.79 -9.84 -2.05
C PRO A 99 -4.50 -11.22 -1.46
N LEU A 100 -3.25 -11.52 -1.08
CA LEU A 100 -2.92 -12.73 -0.34
C LEU A 100 -3.65 -12.80 1.00
N LEU A 101 -3.64 -11.70 1.77
CA LEU A 101 -4.36 -11.64 3.04
C LEU A 101 -5.87 -11.65 2.85
N CYS A 102 -6.39 -10.98 1.82
CA CYS A 102 -7.81 -11.08 1.46
C CYS A 102 -8.22 -12.55 1.24
N GLN A 103 -7.45 -13.29 0.45
CA GLN A 103 -7.72 -14.71 0.20
C GLN A 103 -7.60 -15.56 1.47
N ALA A 104 -6.61 -15.29 2.33
CA ALA A 104 -6.41 -16.04 3.57
C ALA A 104 -7.53 -15.81 4.60
N LEU A 105 -8.19 -14.65 4.56
CA LEU A 105 -9.23 -14.25 5.51
C LEU A 105 -10.64 -14.25 4.90
N ASP A 106 -10.80 -14.75 3.67
CA ASP A 106 -12.04 -14.70 2.90
C ASP A 106 -12.65 -13.28 2.81
N ALA A 107 -11.78 -12.27 2.69
CA ALA A 107 -12.17 -10.88 2.58
C ALA A 107 -12.17 -10.41 1.11
N PRO A 108 -13.02 -9.43 0.74
CA PRO A 108 -13.09 -8.95 -0.62
C PRO A 108 -11.84 -8.14 -1.00
N THR A 109 -11.29 -8.47 -2.18
CA THR A 109 -10.20 -7.72 -2.83
C THR A 109 -10.69 -6.39 -3.42
N ALA A 110 -9.76 -5.50 -3.77
CA ALA A 110 -10.09 -4.27 -4.50
C ALA A 110 -10.60 -4.57 -5.92
N ASP A 111 -11.52 -3.73 -6.40
CA ASP A 111 -12.00 -3.73 -7.78
C ASP A 111 -11.13 -2.83 -8.67
N VAL A 112 -10.62 -1.74 -8.10
CA VAL A 112 -9.80 -0.74 -8.80
C VAL A 112 -8.56 -0.38 -7.98
N LEU A 113 -7.39 -0.34 -8.63
CA LEU A 113 -6.19 0.29 -8.09
C LEU A 113 -5.83 1.54 -8.90
N HIS A 114 -5.86 2.71 -8.26
CA HIS A 114 -5.47 3.97 -8.88
C HIS A 114 -4.01 4.31 -8.56
N VAL A 115 -3.11 4.09 -9.52
CA VAL A 115 -1.65 4.17 -9.34
C VAL A 115 -1.12 5.52 -9.79
N HIS A 116 -0.55 6.29 -8.87
CA HIS A 116 0.08 7.58 -9.15
C HIS A 116 1.62 7.51 -9.15
N HIS A 117 2.27 8.46 -9.83
CA HIS A 117 3.72 8.65 -9.73
C HIS A 117 4.12 9.32 -8.41
N HIS A 118 5.41 9.35 -8.11
CA HIS A 118 5.90 10.17 -7.00
C HIS A 118 5.72 11.65 -7.33
N LEU A 119 5.22 12.42 -6.35
CA LEU A 119 5.16 13.86 -6.45
C LEU A 119 6.58 14.44 -6.56
N ARG A 120 6.73 15.45 -7.42
CA ARG A 120 7.92 16.32 -7.48
C ARG A 120 7.48 17.73 -7.14
N VAL A 121 8.29 18.45 -6.38
CA VAL A 121 8.07 19.85 -6.02
C VAL A 121 9.22 20.65 -6.59
N GLU A 122 8.94 21.44 -7.63
CA GLU A 122 9.98 22.21 -8.35
C GLU A 122 11.16 21.33 -8.81
N GLY A 123 10.85 20.16 -9.40
CA GLY A 123 11.86 19.18 -9.83
C GLY A 123 12.48 18.33 -8.71
N ARG A 124 12.28 18.69 -7.44
CA ARG A 124 12.86 18.02 -6.27
C ARG A 124 11.94 16.93 -5.72
N SER A 125 12.50 16.01 -4.96
CA SER A 125 11.70 15.10 -4.13
C SER A 125 10.98 15.88 -3.02
N PRO A 126 9.86 15.37 -2.48
CA PRO A 126 9.18 16.00 -1.35
C PRO A 126 10.09 16.17 -0.13
N ARG A 127 11.05 15.26 0.08
CA ARG A 127 12.04 15.34 1.17
C ARG A 127 12.98 16.53 0.99
N GLU A 128 13.51 16.73 -0.22
CA GLU A 128 14.41 17.85 -0.53
C GLU A 128 13.66 19.19 -0.50
N ALA A 129 12.42 19.22 -0.97
CA ALA A 129 11.57 20.40 -0.87
C ALA A 129 11.26 20.79 0.57
N ALA A 130 10.95 19.79 1.42
CA ALA A 130 10.72 20.00 2.84
C ALA A 130 11.95 20.56 3.57
N ALA A 131 13.16 20.12 3.21
CA ALA A 131 14.40 20.68 3.74
C ALA A 131 14.61 22.16 3.40
N ALA A 132 13.98 22.64 2.31
CA ALA A 132 13.95 24.05 1.93
C ALA A 132 12.70 24.80 2.46
N GLY A 133 11.95 24.21 3.39
CA GLY A 133 10.77 24.82 3.99
C GLY A 133 9.48 24.69 3.17
N ILE A 134 9.51 24.01 2.01
CA ILE A 134 8.31 23.79 1.18
C ILE A 134 7.63 22.49 1.62
N THR A 135 6.62 22.63 2.46
CA THR A 135 5.81 21.51 2.97
C THR A 135 4.34 21.69 2.60
N ALA A 136 3.59 20.59 2.54
CA ALA A 136 2.15 20.65 2.32
C ALA A 136 1.46 21.53 3.37
N SER A 137 1.85 21.44 4.64
CA SER A 137 1.30 22.27 5.72
C SER A 137 1.58 23.75 5.49
N ALA A 138 2.82 24.12 5.13
CA ALA A 138 3.18 25.51 4.85
C ALA A 138 2.45 26.08 3.63
N LEU A 139 2.21 25.25 2.59
CA LEU A 139 1.42 25.65 1.42
C LEU A 139 -0.05 25.84 1.77
N VAL A 140 -0.63 24.95 2.58
CA VAL A 140 -2.03 25.06 3.05
C VAL A 140 -2.21 26.29 3.94
N GLU A 141 -1.26 26.57 4.83
CA GLU A 141 -1.29 27.76 5.67
C GLU A 141 -1.22 29.05 4.85
N ARG A 142 -0.35 29.09 3.83
CA ARG A 142 -0.14 30.28 2.99
C ARG A 142 -1.27 30.53 2.00
N HIS A 143 -1.83 29.48 1.41
CA HIS A 143 -2.74 29.59 0.25
C HIS A 143 -4.16 29.05 0.51
N GLY A 144 -4.38 28.39 1.65
CA GLY A 144 -5.61 27.69 1.95
C GLY A 144 -5.72 26.32 1.27
N PRO A 145 -6.53 25.40 1.84
CA PRO A 145 -6.63 24.02 1.37
C PRO A 145 -7.26 23.89 -0.03
N THR A 146 -8.16 24.80 -0.40
CA THR A 146 -8.79 24.80 -1.72
C THR A 146 -7.77 25.07 -2.82
N ALA A 147 -6.93 26.11 -2.64
CA ALA A 147 -5.89 26.43 -3.61
C ALA A 147 -4.89 25.27 -3.77
N VAL A 148 -4.49 24.63 -2.68
CA VAL A 148 -3.56 23.48 -2.73
C VAL A 148 -4.15 22.25 -3.42
N ARG A 149 -5.48 22.07 -3.40
CA ARG A 149 -6.15 20.92 -4.04
C ARG A 149 -6.37 21.11 -5.55
N TRP A 150 -6.53 22.35 -6.01
CA TRP A 150 -6.94 22.68 -7.39
C TRP A 150 -5.91 23.48 -8.18
N GLY A 151 -4.84 23.95 -7.53
CA GLY A 151 -3.72 24.64 -8.17
C GLY A 151 -2.75 23.72 -8.89
#